data_AF-A0AAD6SZZ2-F1
#
_entry.id   AF-A0AAD6SZZ2-F1
#
_cell.length_a   1.000
_cell.length_b   1.000
_cell.length_c   1.000
_cell.angle_alpha   90.00
_cell.angle_beta   90.00
_cell.angle_gamma   90.00
#
_symmetry.space_group_name_H-M   'P 1'
#
loop_
_entity.id
_entity.type
_entity.pdbx_description
1 polymer ?
#
loop_
_entity_poly.entity_id
_entity_poly.type
_entity_poly.pdbx_seq_one_letter_code
_entity_poly.pdbx_strand_id
1 'polypeptide(L)'
;PTGYLFLCPPTAFQAGSSSFRWPDSPAYWSLDPLGIEHLSTEEAMALGFPSLLLNTIVYGYSCDASVYAGLRQFHAAKGFDSDSQDVARHLGYPLYEL
;
A
#
# COMPACT_ATOMS: atom_id res chain seq x y z
N PRO A 1 0.64 7.00 -27.88
CA PRO A 1 0.23 5.66 -27.41
C PRO A 1 -0.46 5.80 -26.06
N THR A 2 -1.37 4.90 -25.70
CA THR A 2 -1.93 4.88 -24.34
C THR A 2 -0.87 4.33 -23.40
N GLY A 3 -0.57 5.05 -22.32
CA GLY A 3 0.32 4.60 -21.26
C GLY A 3 -0.45 4.42 -19.95
N TYR A 4 -0.04 3.43 -19.16
CA TYR A 4 -0.58 3.12 -17.84
C TYR A 4 0.47 3.46 -16.79
N LEU A 5 0.08 4.21 -15.76
CA LEU A 5 0.94 4.54 -14.63
C LEU A 5 0.75 3.51 -13.53
N PHE A 6 1.83 2.84 -13.16
CA PHE A 6 1.84 1.90 -12.04
C PHE A 6 2.52 2.55 -10.84
N LEU A 7 1.94 2.31 -9.65
CA LEU A 7 2.48 2.73 -8.36
C LEU A 7 2.86 1.47 -7.57
N CYS A 8 4.14 1.33 -7.25
CA CYS A 8 4.63 0.22 -6.45
C CYS A 8 4.48 0.59 -4.98
N PRO A 9 3.68 -0.13 -4.19
CA PRO A 9 3.59 0.13 -2.77
C PRO A 9 4.95 -0.13 -2.08
N PRO A 10 5.23 0.51 -0.95
CA PRO A 10 6.43 0.22 -0.18
C PRO A 10 6.39 -1.22 0.32
N THR A 11 7.54 -1.89 0.37
CA THR A 11 7.62 -3.22 0.98
C THR A 11 7.50 -3.10 2.48
N ALA A 12 6.45 -3.75 3.02
CA ALA A 12 6.16 -3.99 4.43
C ALA A 12 5.91 -2.78 5.36
N PHE A 13 4.72 -2.75 5.95
CA PHE A 13 4.50 -2.31 7.33
C PHE A 13 4.66 -3.54 8.24
N GLN A 14 5.87 -4.06 8.43
CA GLN A 14 6.04 -5.09 9.45
C GLN A 14 5.77 -4.46 10.82
N ALA A 15 4.76 -4.98 11.51
CA ALA A 15 4.38 -4.56 12.86
C ALA A 15 5.60 -4.63 13.79
N GLY A 16 6.27 -3.50 14.00
CA GLY A 16 7.43 -3.39 14.90
C GLY A 16 8.71 -2.81 14.27
N SER A 17 8.81 -2.71 12.94
CA SER A 17 9.90 -1.97 12.29
C SER A 17 9.40 -0.59 11.88
N SER A 18 9.91 0.46 12.53
CA SER A 18 9.68 1.86 12.11
C SER A 18 10.36 2.22 10.78
N SER A 19 10.94 1.24 10.07
CA SER A 19 11.56 1.45 8.76
C SER A 19 10.67 0.88 7.66
N PHE A 20 9.99 1.78 6.95
CA PHE A 20 9.42 1.49 5.63
C PHE A 20 10.48 1.79 4.57
N ARG A 21 10.50 1.03 3.47
CA ARG A 21 11.39 1.31 2.33
C ARG A 21 10.56 1.32 1.05
N TRP A 22 10.68 2.39 0.29
CA TRP A 22 10.17 2.42 -1.08
C TRP A 22 11.08 1.56 -1.98
N PRO A 23 10.51 0.84 -2.96
CA PRO A 23 11.31 0.25 -4.01
C PRO A 23 12.06 1.36 -4.76
N ASP A 24 13.19 1.00 -5.38
CA ASP A 24 14.05 1.95 -6.10
C ASP A 24 13.31 2.69 -7.22
N SER A 25 12.29 2.04 -7.80
CA SER A 25 11.32 2.65 -8.71
C SER A 25 9.91 2.53 -8.12
N PRO A 26 9.43 3.55 -7.40
CA PRO A 26 8.11 3.53 -6.75
C PRO A 26 6.97 3.81 -7.74
N ALA A 27 7.29 4.24 -8.96
CA ALA A 27 6.35 4.44 -10.04
C ALA A 27 7.04 4.30 -11.38
N TYR A 28 6.33 3.75 -12.37
CA TYR A 28 6.82 3.61 -13.74
C TYR A 28 5.65 3.66 -14.73
N TRP A 29 5.97 3.96 -15.99
CA TRP A 29 5.02 3.86 -17.09
C TRP A 29 5.12 2.49 -17.76
N SER A 30 3.99 1.96 -18.21
CA SER A 30 3.93 0.78 -19.09
C SER A 30 2.97 1.05 -20.26
N LEU A 31 3.19 0.37 -21.38
CA LEU A 31 2.24 0.31 -22.50
C LEU A 31 1.23 -0.84 -22.37
N ASP A 32 1.52 -1.81 -21.49
CA ASP A 32 0.65 -2.93 -21.20
C ASP A 32 -0.21 -2.63 -19.94
N PRO A 33 -1.50 -3.02 -19.95
CA PRO A 33 -2.41 -2.74 -18.84
C PRO A 33 -2.13 -3.59 -17.59
N LEU A 34 -1.20 -4.55 -17.65
CA LEU A 34 -0.83 -5.41 -16.53
C LEU A 34 0.46 -4.93 -15.83
N GLY A 35 1.18 -3.97 -16.41
CA GLY A 35 2.42 -3.41 -15.86
C GLY A 35 3.60 -4.36 -15.94
N ILE A 36 3.59 -5.32 -16.88
CA ILE A 36 4.65 -6.31 -17.03
C ILE A 36 5.90 -5.67 -17.67
N GLU A 37 5.71 -4.80 -18.65
CA GLU A 37 6.78 -4.12 -19.38
C GLU A 37 7.00 -2.71 -18.85
N HIS A 38 8.03 -2.56 -18.01
CA HIS A 38 8.40 -1.27 -17.46
C HIS A 38 9.13 -0.44 -18.51
N LEU A 39 8.64 0.76 -18.80
CA LEU A 39 9.38 1.76 -19.57
C LEU A 39 10.43 2.41 -18.67
N SER A 40 11.65 2.55 -19.21
CA SER A 40 12.65 3.46 -18.66
C SER A 40 12.16 4.91 -18.73
N THR A 41 12.78 5.79 -17.95
CA THR A 41 12.46 7.23 -17.97
C THR A 41 12.67 7.82 -19.37
N GLU A 42 13.74 7.43 -20.05
CA GLU A 42 14.08 7.89 -21.40
C GLU A 42 13.05 7.43 -22.43
N GLU A 43 12.63 6.16 -22.38
CA GLU A 43 11.58 5.63 -23.26
C GLU A 43 10.25 6.33 -23.01
N ALA A 44 9.89 6.52 -21.73
CA ALA A 44 8.66 7.21 -21.38
C ALA A 44 8.65 8.65 -21.90
N MET A 45 9.76 9.39 -21.72
CA MET A 45 9.90 10.76 -22.24
C MET A 45 9.88 10.80 -23.78
N ALA A 46 10.54 9.87 -24.46
CA ALA A 46 10.54 9.80 -25.92
C ALA A 46 9.13 9.55 -26.49
N LEU A 47 8.29 8.85 -25.73
CA LEU A 47 6.87 8.61 -26.06
C LEU A 47 5.95 9.76 -25.63
N GLY A 48 6.49 10.81 -25.02
CA GLY A 48 5.76 12.01 -24.58
C GLY A 48 5.10 11.88 -23.20
N PHE A 49 5.43 10.85 -22.43
CA PHE A 49 4.94 10.71 -21.06
C PHE A 49 5.72 11.61 -20.09
N PRO A 50 5.05 12.16 -19.06
CA PRO A 50 5.72 13.04 -18.10
C PRO A 50 6.67 12.26 -17.20
N SER A 51 7.75 12.93 -16.78
CA SER A 51 8.64 12.45 -15.74
C SER A 51 7.87 12.29 -14.43
N LEU A 52 8.07 11.16 -13.75
CA LEU A 52 7.39 10.86 -12.50
C LEU A 52 8.18 11.42 -11.31
N LEU A 53 7.53 12.25 -10.50
CA LEU A 53 8.00 12.68 -9.19
C LEU A 53 6.94 12.27 -8.17
N LEU A 54 7.26 11.27 -7.36
CA LEU A 54 6.36 10.81 -6.30
C LEU A 54 6.69 11.54 -5.00
N ASN A 55 5.72 12.28 -4.47
CA ASN A 55 5.77 12.80 -3.10
C ASN A 55 4.75 12.03 -2.27
N THR A 56 5.21 11.35 -1.21
CA THR A 56 4.32 10.55 -0.37
C THR A 56 4.32 11.07 1.06
N ILE A 57 3.11 11.26 1.60
CA ILE A 57 2.89 11.59 3.01
C ILE A 57 2.36 10.34 3.72
N VAL A 58 3.07 9.87 4.73
CA VAL A 58 2.67 8.72 5.53
C VAL A 58 2.09 9.20 6.85
N TYR A 59 0.84 8.81 7.14
CA TYR A 59 0.19 9.05 8.42
C TYR A 59 0.27 7.78 9.26
N GLY A 60 1.01 7.84 10.37
CA GLY A 60 1.03 6.78 11.38
C GLY A 60 0.05 7.08 12.49
N TYR A 61 -0.87 6.16 12.77
CA TYR A 61 -1.69 6.19 13.97
C TYR A 61 -1.15 5.19 14.97
N SER A 62 -0.73 5.66 16.14
CA SER A 62 -0.46 4.78 17.28
C SER A 62 -1.75 4.58 18.06
N CYS A 63 -1.96 3.36 18.53
CA CYS A 63 -3.02 3.03 19.46
C CYS A 63 -2.36 2.48 20.72
N ASP A 64 -2.75 3.00 21.89
CA ASP A 64 -2.25 2.47 23.15
C ASP A 64 -2.64 0.99 23.28
N ALA A 65 -1.76 0.17 23.85
CA ALA A 65 -1.97 -1.27 23.96
C ALA A 65 -3.27 -1.61 24.71
N SER A 66 -3.64 -0.82 25.72
CA SER A 66 -4.89 -1.00 26.47
C SER A 66 -6.12 -0.67 25.61
N VAL A 67 -6.05 0.37 24.79
CA VAL A 67 -7.12 0.75 23.84
C VAL A 67 -7.27 -0.33 22.77
N TYR A 68 -6.16 -0.82 22.21
CA TYR A 68 -6.19 -1.91 21.24
C TYR A 68 -6.78 -3.20 21.84
N ALA A 69 -6.43 -3.54 23.08
CA ALA A 69 -7.02 -4.66 23.79
C ALA A 69 -8.53 -4.50 23.98
N GLY A 70 -8.99 -3.31 24.36
CA GLY A 70 -10.42 -2.98 24.46
C GLY A 70 -11.16 -3.13 23.13
N LEU A 71 -10.58 -2.65 22.03
CA LEU A 71 -11.15 -2.81 20.69
C LEU A 71 -11.26 -4.27 20.28
N ARG A 72 -10.25 -5.10 20.56
CA ARG A 72 -10.31 -6.56 20.31
C ARG A 72 -11.44 -7.22 21.07
N GLN A 73 -11.62 -6.90 22.35
CA GLN A 73 -12.72 -7.44 23.15
C GLN A 73 -14.09 -6.98 22.63
N PHE A 74 -14.21 -5.72 22.22
CA PHE A 74 -15.44 -5.19 21.63
C PHE A 74 -15.82 -5.94 20.35
N HIS A 75 -14.88 -6.17 19.43
CA HIS A 75 -15.14 -6.93 18.21
C HIS A 75 -15.45 -8.41 18.49
N ALA A 76 -14.77 -9.02 19.46
CA ALA A 76 -15.10 -10.38 19.91
C ALA A 76 -16.53 -10.47 20.45
N ALA A 77 -16.98 -9.49 21.23
CA ALA A 77 -18.37 -9.41 21.72
C ALA A 77 -19.40 -9.20 20.59
N LYS A 78 -18.97 -8.70 19.43
CA LYS A 78 -19.79 -8.57 18.21
C LYS A 78 -19.77 -9.83 17.34
N GLY A 79 -19.04 -10.88 17.75
CA GLY A 79 -18.95 -12.16 17.04
C GLY A 79 -17.83 -12.23 16.00
N PHE A 80 -16.94 -11.24 15.95
CA PHE A 80 -15.75 -11.30 15.10
C PHE A 80 -14.63 -12.06 15.80
N ASP A 81 -13.87 -12.85 15.05
CA ASP A 81 -12.64 -13.47 15.54
C ASP A 81 -11.54 -12.40 15.66
N SER A 82 -11.00 -12.22 16.88
CA SER A 82 -10.00 -11.21 17.19
C SER A 82 -8.63 -11.46 16.56
N ASP A 83 -8.35 -12.69 16.14
CA ASP A 83 -7.11 -13.07 15.48
C ASP A 83 -7.27 -13.14 13.95
N SER A 84 -8.47 -12.82 13.44
CA SER A 84 -8.78 -12.77 12.02
C SER A 84 -8.71 -11.36 11.43
N GLN A 85 -8.74 -11.28 10.11
CA GLN A 85 -8.88 -10.04 9.35
C GLN A 85 -10.35 -9.67 9.07
N ASP A 86 -11.32 -10.33 9.70
CA ASP A 86 -12.74 -10.22 9.33
C ASP A 86 -13.33 -8.85 9.65
N VAL A 87 -12.87 -8.21 10.72
CA VAL A 87 -13.25 -6.83 11.04
C VAL A 87 -12.80 -5.88 9.93
N ALA A 88 -11.57 -6.01 9.46
CA ALA A 88 -11.04 -5.18 8.38
C ALA A 88 -11.84 -5.38 7.08
N ARG A 89 -12.14 -6.64 6.72
CA ARG A 89 -13.02 -6.97 5.58
C ARG A 89 -14.40 -6.35 5.72
N HIS A 90 -15.03 -6.50 6.89
CA HIS A 90 -16.36 -5.97 7.17
C HIS A 90 -16.41 -4.44 7.05
N LEU A 91 -15.35 -3.75 7.44
CA LEU A 91 -15.23 -2.29 7.33
C LEU A 91 -14.75 -1.81 5.95
N GLY A 92 -14.48 -2.73 5.02
CA GLY A 92 -13.97 -2.40 3.68
C GLY A 92 -12.53 -1.87 3.69
N TYR A 93 -11.76 -2.17 4.73
CA TYR A 93 -10.36 -1.79 4.78
C TYR A 93 -9.49 -2.71 3.92
N PRO A 94 -8.46 -2.17 3.25
CA PRO A 94 -7.50 -2.96 2.51
C PRO A 94 -6.76 -3.91 3.45
N LEU A 95 -6.64 -5.16 3.02
CA LEU A 95 -5.87 -6.17 3.72
C LEU A 95 -4.43 -6.10 3.21
N TYR A 96 -3.51 -5.82 4.12
CA TYR A 96 -2.10 -6.00 3.84
C TYR A 96 -1.77 -7.46 4.09
N GLU A 97 -1.52 -8.22 3.01
CA GLU A 97 -0.80 -9.48 3.12
C GLU A 97 0.66 -9.13 3.43
N LEU A 98 1.15 -9.60 4.59
CA LEU A 98 2.54 -9.43 5.04
C LEU A 98 3.43 -10.53 4.46
#